data_AF-A0A4V2SVM5-F1
#
_entry.id   AF-A0A4V2SVM5-F1
#
_cell.length_a   1.000
_cell.length_b   1.000
_cell.length_c   1.000
_cell.angle_alpha   90.00
_cell.angle_beta   90.00
_cell.angle_gamma   90.00
#
_symmetry.space_group_name_H-M   'P 1'
#
loop_
_entity.id
_entity.type
_entity.pdbx_description
1 polymer ?
#
loop_
_entity_poly.entity_id
_entity_poly.type
_entity_poly.pdbx_seq_one_letter_code
_entity_poly.pdbx_strand_id
1 'polypeptide(L)' 'MKMTISEAINYLEAKGFLVKGYGYPETDPVDSSSSAAEQYRVLQGDYDTGMIAPQQLIEVAERMKAH' A
#
# COMPACT_ATOMS: atom_id res chain seq x y z
N MET A 1 17.27 3.60 -8.24
CA MET A 1 16.67 2.43 -7.56
C MET A 1 15.16 2.59 -7.64
N LYS A 2 14.44 1.57 -8.10
CA LYS A 2 12.97 1.58 -8.16
C LYS A 2 12.44 1.27 -6.76
N MET A 3 11.49 2.04 -6.27
CA MET A 3 10.93 1.88 -4.92
C MET A 3 10.19 0.54 -4.81
N THR A 4 10.43 -0.20 -3.73
CA THR A 4 9.69 -1.45 -3.44
C THR A 4 8.31 -1.16 -2.82
N ILE A 5 7.41 -2.14 -2.84
CA ILE A 5 6.09 -1.98 -2.22
C ILE A 5 6.18 -1.66 -0.73
N SER A 6 7.09 -2.33 -0.01
CA SER A 6 7.30 -2.10 1.42
C SER A 6 7.84 -0.69 1.70
N GLU A 7 8.75 -0.18 0.87
CA GLU A 7 9.21 1.20 0.97
C GLU A 7 8.08 2.20 0.71
N ALA A 8 7.22 1.92 -0.28
CA ALA A 8 6.09 2.78 -0.62
C ALA A 8 5.06 2.84 0.51
N ILE A 9 4.73 1.69 1.11
CA ILE A 9 3.86 1.61 2.30
C ILE A 9 4.46 2.43 3.45
N ASN A 10 5.71 2.16 3.82
CA ASN A 10 6.38 2.87 4.92
C ASN A 10 6.43 4.38 4.68
N TYR A 11 6.66 4.81 3.45
CA TYR A 11 6.69 6.23 3.09
C TYR A 11 5.32 6.89 3.25
N LEU A 12 4.25 6.25 2.75
CA LEU A 12 2.89 6.75 2.88
C LEU A 12 2.45 6.78 4.35
N GLU A 13 2.75 5.75 5.13
CA GLU A 13 2.45 5.71 6.56
C GLU A 13 3.20 6.79 7.34
N ALA A 14 4.47 7.05 7.04
CA ALA A 14 5.24 8.14 7.62
C ALA A 14 4.67 9.54 7.28
N LYS A 15 3.90 9.66 6.19
CA LYS A 15 3.20 10.89 5.79
C LYS A 15 1.79 10.99 6.40
N GLY A 16 1.37 10.01 7.20
CA GLY A 16 0.07 9.99 7.87
C GLY A 16 -1.05 9.33 7.07
N PHE A 17 -0.73 8.59 6.01
CA PHE A 17 -1.69 7.75 5.31
C PHE A 17 -1.81 6.39 6.01
N LEU A 18 -2.98 5.79 6.01
CA LEU A 18 -3.20 4.41 6.44
C LEU A 18 -3.27 3.53 5.20
N VAL A 19 -2.38 2.54 5.10
CA VAL A 19 -2.32 1.62 3.97
C VAL A 19 -2.77 0.23 4.42
N LYS A 20 -3.83 -0.31 3.79
CA LYS A 20 -4.35 -1.64 4.08
C LYS A 20 -4.25 -2.53 2.86
N GLY A 21 -3.55 -3.65 2.98
CA GLY A 21 -3.51 -4.70 1.96
C GLY A 21 -4.75 -5.59 2.03
N TYR A 22 -5.31 -5.93 0.88
CA TYR A 22 -6.39 -6.90 0.71
C TYR A 22 -5.98 -7.94 -0.34
N GLY A 23 -6.12 -9.22 0.00
CA GLY A 23 -6.09 -10.34 -0.93
C GLY A 23 -7.42 -11.11 -0.83
N TYR A 24 -7.94 -11.62 -1.94
CA TYR A 24 -9.20 -12.37 -1.95
C TYR A 24 -8.92 -13.89 -1.98
N PRO A 25 -9.65 -14.76 -1.24
CA PRO A 25 -10.46 -14.53 -0.03
C PRO A 25 -10.13 -15.45 1.16
N GLU A 26 -10.20 -14.87 2.36
CA GLU A 26 -10.88 -15.32 3.59
C GLU A 26 -10.67 -16.74 4.20
N THR A 27 -9.84 -17.64 3.64
CA THR A 27 -9.70 -19.00 4.19
C THR A 27 -8.27 -19.52 4.35
N ASP A 28 -7.28 -18.67 4.65
CA ASP A 28 -6.00 -19.20 5.11
C ASP A 28 -5.46 -18.38 6.29
N PRO A 29 -5.06 -19.04 7.39
CA PRO A 29 -4.55 -18.37 8.56
C PRO A 29 -3.31 -17.59 8.15
N VAL A 30 -3.32 -16.31 8.54
CA VAL A 30 -2.30 -15.29 8.34
C VAL A 30 -0.91 -15.85 8.70
N ASP A 31 -0.22 -16.44 7.72
CA ASP A 31 1.20 -16.72 7.84
C ASP A 31 1.93 -15.37 7.71
N SER A 32 2.60 -15.01 8.79
CA SER A 32 3.24 -13.72 9.04
C SER A 32 4.53 -13.53 8.23
N SER A 33 4.48 -13.86 6.94
CA SER A 33 5.65 -13.94 6.07
C SER A 33 5.34 -13.38 4.67
N SER A 34 5.24 -12.06 4.55
CA SER A 34 5.42 -11.32 3.29
C SER A 34 4.64 -11.78 2.04
N SER A 35 3.34 -12.07 2.13
CA SER A 35 2.50 -12.05 0.93
C SER A 35 2.16 -10.61 0.57
N ALA A 36 2.73 -10.10 -0.52
CA ALA A 36 2.33 -8.81 -1.10
C ALA A 36 0.83 -8.88 -1.38
N ALA A 37 0.05 -7.97 -0.80
CA ALA A 37 -1.39 -7.94 -1.04
C ALA A 37 -1.66 -7.71 -2.53
N GLU A 38 -2.72 -8.32 -3.06
CA GLU A 38 -3.10 -8.15 -4.46
C GLU A 38 -3.55 -6.73 -4.76
N GLN A 39 -4.17 -6.07 -3.77
CA GLN A 39 -4.61 -4.69 -3.83
C GLN A 39 -4.40 -4.00 -2.49
N TYR A 40 -4.27 -2.68 -2.52
CA TYR A 40 -4.08 -1.85 -1.34
C TYR A 40 -5.14 -0.74 -1.31
N ARG A 41 -5.62 -0.36 -0.12
CA ARG A 41 -6.44 0.83 0.08
C ARG A 41 -5.63 1.84 0.87
N VAL A 42 -5.64 3.10 0.44
CA VAL A 42 -4.91 4.19 1.09
C VAL A 42 -5.92 5.22 1.61
N LEU A 43 -5.84 5.52 2.91
CA LEU A 43 -6.74 6.42 3.60
C LEU A 43 -5.96 7.59 4.22
N GLN A 44 -6.44 8.83 4.04
CA GLN A 44 -5.90 10.03 4.69
C GLN A 44 -7.04 10.88 5.25
N GLY A 45 -7.34 10.71 6.53
CA GLY A 45 -8.56 11.30 7.11
C GLY A 45 -9.81 10.75 6.41
N ASP A 46 -10.65 11.63 5.88
CA ASP A 46 -11.85 11.26 5.09
C ASP A 46 -11.54 10.93 3.62
N TYR A 47 -10.30 11.14 3.17
CA TYR A 47 -9.91 10.85 1.79
C TYR A 47 -9.55 9.38 1.64
N ASP A 48 -10.27 8.70 0.75
CA ASP A 48 -10.07 7.29 0.44
C ASP A 48 -9.78 7.14 -1.06
N THR A 49 -8.62 6.57 -1.38
CA THR A 49 -8.23 6.32 -2.77
C THR A 49 -8.98 5.16 -3.41
N GLY A 50 -9.77 4.42 -2.64
CA GLY A 50 -10.28 3.11 -3.04
C GLY A 50 -9.15 2.08 -3.15
N MET A 51 -9.49 0.94 -3.76
CA MET A 51 -8.56 -0.17 -3.98
C MET A 51 -7.66 0.14 -5.16
N ILE A 52 -6.34 0.14 -4.94
CA ILE A 52 -5.31 0.39 -5.95
C ILE A 52 -4.36 -0.81 -6.04
N ALA A 53 -3.83 -1.05 -7.23
CA ALA A 53 -2.85 -2.11 -7.44
C ALA A 53 -1.49 -1.77 -6.78
N PRO A 54 -0.67 -2.76 -6.42
CA PRO A 54 0.64 -2.55 -5.82
C PRO A 54 1.54 -1.62 -6.64
N GLN A 55 1.52 -1.75 -7.97
CA GLN A 55 2.29 -0.89 -8.87
C GLN A 55 1.85 0.57 -8.78
N GLN A 56 0.54 0.83 -8.71
CA GLN A 56 0.00 2.18 -8.58
C GLN A 56 0.36 2.81 -7.23
N LEU A 57 0.36 2.01 -6.15
CA LEU A 57 0.78 2.49 -4.83
C LEU A 57 2.25 2.94 -4.83
N ILE A 58 3.12 2.18 -5.51
CA ILE A 58 4.53 2.56 -5.70
C ILE A 58 4.63 3.85 -6.51
N GLU A 59 3.90 3.97 -7.63
CA GLU A 59 3.93 5.19 -8.45
C GLU A 59 3.46 6.44 -7.69
N VAL A 60 2.45 6.31 -6.84
CA VAL A 60 1.96 7.41 -5.97
C VAL A 60 3.06 7.82 -4.99
N ALA A 61 3.67 6.85 -4.29
CA ALA A 61 4.73 7.14 -3.33
C ALA A 61 5.98 7.76 -3.99
N GLU A 62 6.37 7.28 -5.18
CA GLU A 62 7.48 7.84 -5.95
C GLU A 62 7.18 9.29 -6.39
N ARG A 63 5.98 9.56 -6.89
CA ARG A 63 5.57 10.93 -7.26
C ARG A 63 5.55 11.86 -6.07
N MET A 64 5.02 11.43 -4.93
CA MET A 64 4.99 12.24 -3.71
C MET A 64 6.38 12.50 -3.13
N LYS A 65 7.34 11.59 -3.31
CA LYS A 65 8.73 11.76 -2.85
C LYS A 65 9.55 12.70 -3.73
N ALA A 66 9.19 12.82 -5.02
CA ALA A 66 9.86 13.72 -5.95
C ALA A 66 9.44 15.20 -5.80
N HIS A 67 8.39 15.47 -5.01
CA HIS A 67 7.87 16.80 -4.67
C HIS A 67 8.15 17.15 -3.20
#